data_AF-A0A6A3G2W5-F1
#
_entry.id   AF-A0A6A3G2W5-F1
#
_cell.length_a   1.000
_cell.length_b   1.000
_cell.length_c   1.000
_cell.angle_alpha   90.00
_cell.angle_beta   90.00
_cell.angle_gamma   90.00
#
_symmetry.space_group_name_H-M   'P 1'
#
loop_
_entity.id
_entity.type
_entity.pdbx_description
1 polymer ?
#
loop_
_entity_poly.entity_id
_entity_poly.type
_entity_poly.pdbx_seq_one_letter_code
_entity_poly.pdbx_strand_id
1 'polypeptide(L)'
;MKTVFQEKKLTEIVEGSIVKSGLSTAEKKEEFDGKQTQIMRMVGTSVPPDTLHQIRDKTTGTEMWGALCELYEDKANKTVMAHRVRSLRNDLWSTKLSPGGDVNKHLTRV
;
A
#
# COMPACT_ATOMS: atom_id res chain seq x y z
N MET A 1 -5.90 -4.97 1.26
CA MET A 1 -5.03 -5.62 0.24
C MET A 1 -4.65 -7.05 0.61
N LYS A 2 -4.43 -7.38 1.90
CA LYS A 2 -4.13 -8.75 2.37
C LYS A 2 -5.13 -9.82 1.88
N THR A 3 -6.44 -9.54 1.89
CA THR A 3 -7.48 -10.44 1.35
C THR A 3 -7.31 -10.73 -0.14
N VAL A 4 -6.93 -9.74 -0.95
CA VAL A 4 -6.73 -9.90 -2.40
C VAL A 4 -5.50 -10.77 -2.68
N PHE A 5 -4.45 -10.67 -1.86
CA PHE A 5 -3.29 -11.56 -1.96
C PHE A 5 -3.64 -13.00 -1.57
N GLN A 6 -4.54 -13.21 -0.62
CA GLN A 6 -5.04 -14.55 -0.28
C GLN A 6 -5.83 -15.16 -1.45
N GLU A 7 -6.76 -14.42 -2.04
CA GLU A 7 -7.53 -14.87 -3.21
C GLU A 7 -6.64 -15.26 -4.39
N LYS A 8 -5.57 -14.49 -4.62
CA LYS A 8 -4.61 -14.73 -5.70
C LYS A 8 -3.48 -15.70 -5.34
N LYS A 9 -3.48 -16.27 -4.13
CA LYS A 9 -2.43 -17.18 -3.62
C LYS A 9 -1.02 -16.56 -3.67
N LEU A 10 -0.93 -15.27 -3.34
CA LEU A 10 0.32 -14.49 -3.30
C LEU A 10 0.86 -14.27 -1.88
N THR A 11 0.07 -14.62 -0.85
CA THR A 11 0.38 -14.36 0.57
C THR A 11 1.76 -14.86 1.00
N GLU A 12 2.11 -16.09 0.67
CA GLU A 12 3.38 -16.71 1.05
C GLU A 12 4.60 -16.00 0.42
N ILE A 13 4.39 -15.34 -0.72
CA ILE A 13 5.44 -14.58 -1.42
C ILE A 13 5.58 -13.19 -0.82
N VAL A 14 4.48 -12.49 -0.57
CA VAL A 14 4.51 -11.14 0.04
C VAL A 14 4.99 -11.17 1.49
N GLU A 15 4.78 -12.27 2.21
CA GLU A 15 5.31 -12.48 3.56
C GLU A 15 6.76 -12.98 3.56
N GLY A 16 7.34 -13.25 2.37
CA GLY A 16 8.73 -13.71 2.23
C GLY A 16 8.97 -15.16 2.64
N SER A 17 7.90 -15.93 2.86
CA SER A 17 7.97 -17.36 3.23
C SER A 17 8.57 -18.22 2.11
N ILE A 18 8.30 -17.86 0.86
CA ILE A 18 8.93 -18.47 -0.32
C ILE A 18 10.01 -17.53 -0.87
N VAL A 19 11.23 -18.04 -0.95
CA VAL A 19 12.37 -17.33 -1.54
C VAL A 19 12.81 -18.04 -2.81
N LYS A 20 13.14 -17.25 -3.85
CA LYS A 20 13.55 -17.76 -5.17
C LYS A 20 14.70 -18.78 -5.13
N SER A 21 15.63 -18.64 -4.19
CA SER A 21 16.77 -19.57 -4.00
C SER A 21 16.36 -20.94 -3.49
N GLY A 22 15.21 -21.06 -2.80
CA GLY A 22 14.66 -22.33 -2.33
C GLY A 22 13.93 -23.13 -3.41
N LEU A 23 13.80 -22.59 -4.62
CA LEU A 23 13.11 -23.24 -5.73
C LEU A 23 14.07 -24.10 -6.55
N SER A 24 13.72 -25.37 -6.71
CA SER A 24 14.57 -26.40 -7.31
C SER A 24 14.52 -26.46 -8.84
N THR A 25 13.50 -25.89 -9.50
CA THR A 25 13.33 -25.94 -10.95
C THR A 25 13.26 -24.55 -11.59
N ALA A 26 13.66 -24.46 -12.86
CA ALA A 26 13.59 -23.21 -13.63
C ALA A 26 12.14 -22.72 -13.79
N GLU A 27 11.20 -23.62 -14.09
CA GLU A 27 9.77 -23.30 -14.22
C GLU A 27 9.20 -22.65 -12.94
N LYS A 28 9.56 -23.16 -11.76
CA LYS A 28 9.11 -22.59 -10.49
C LYS A 28 9.69 -21.20 -10.24
N LYS A 29 10.94 -20.95 -10.66
CA LYS A 29 11.58 -19.64 -10.55
C LYS A 29 10.91 -18.61 -11.46
N GLU A 30 10.54 -19.02 -12.68
CA GLU A 30 9.82 -18.17 -13.61
C GLU A 30 8.41 -17.85 -13.12
N GLU A 31 7.69 -18.85 -12.59
CA GLU A 31 6.37 -18.63 -11.97
C GLU A 31 6.47 -17.67 -10.77
N PHE A 32 7.53 -17.79 -9.96
CA PHE A 32 7.80 -16.88 -8.85
C PHE A 32 8.05 -15.45 -9.33
N ASP A 33 8.84 -15.25 -10.38
CA ASP A 33 9.10 -13.93 -10.97
C ASP A 33 7.81 -13.30 -11.54
N GLY A 34 6.96 -14.13 -12.15
CA GLY A 34 5.63 -13.70 -12.60
C GLY A 34 4.75 -13.22 -11.45
N LYS A 35 4.75 -13.94 -10.32
CA LYS A 35 4.02 -13.55 -9.10
C LYS A 35 4.59 -12.28 -8.46
N GLN A 36 5.92 -12.10 -8.42
CA GLN A 36 6.57 -10.87 -7.98
C GLN A 36 6.10 -9.66 -8.82
N THR A 37 6.10 -9.80 -10.14
CA THR A 37 5.64 -8.77 -11.07
C THR A 37 4.16 -8.44 -10.87
N GLN A 38 3.33 -9.47 -10.63
CA GLN A 38 1.90 -9.29 -10.35
C GLN A 38 1.68 -8.46 -9.07
N ILE A 39 2.43 -8.74 -8.01
CA ILE A 39 2.38 -7.98 -6.75
C ILE A 39 2.77 -6.52 -7.00
N MET A 40 3.89 -6.26 -7.70
CA MET A 40 4.33 -4.89 -8.01
C MET A 40 3.26 -4.10 -8.76
N ARG A 41 2.60 -4.71 -9.76
CA ARG A 41 1.51 -4.06 -10.50
C ARG A 41 0.31 -3.79 -9.59
N MET A 42 -0.09 -4.75 -8.75
CA MET A 42 -1.23 -4.56 -7.85
C MET A 42 -0.97 -3.44 -6.85
N VAL A 43 0.20 -3.42 -6.22
CA VAL A 43 0.58 -2.35 -5.29
C VAL A 43 0.65 -1.02 -6.03
N GLY A 44 1.36 -0.96 -7.15
CA GLY A 44 1.59 0.28 -7.90
C GLY A 44 0.33 0.93 -8.46
N THR A 45 -0.69 0.15 -8.81
CA THR A 45 -1.99 0.67 -9.31
C THR A 45 -2.97 1.04 -8.19
N SER A 46 -2.71 0.61 -6.97
CA SER A 46 -3.66 0.76 -5.85
C SER A 46 -3.25 1.83 -4.85
N VAL A 47 -2.11 2.49 -5.05
CA VAL A 47 -1.61 3.55 -4.17
C VAL A 47 -1.51 4.88 -4.94
N PRO A 48 -1.63 6.03 -4.25
CA PRO A 48 -1.44 7.34 -4.87
C PRO A 48 -0.01 7.52 -5.43
N PRO A 49 0.20 8.41 -6.43
CA PRO A 49 1.50 8.65 -7.04
C PRO A 49 2.62 9.03 -6.06
N ASP A 50 2.31 9.82 -5.03
CA ASP A 50 3.29 10.23 -4.02
C ASP A 50 3.80 9.05 -3.19
N THR A 51 2.89 8.15 -2.80
CA THR A 51 3.24 6.91 -2.10
C THR A 51 4.00 5.97 -3.04
N LEU A 52 3.58 5.87 -4.30
CA LEU A 52 4.26 5.06 -5.30
C LEU A 52 5.72 5.52 -5.49
N HIS A 53 5.97 6.83 -5.56
CA HIS A 53 7.32 7.36 -5.70
C HIS A 53 8.25 6.97 -4.54
N GLN A 54 7.73 6.79 -3.33
CA GLN A 54 8.53 6.39 -2.16
C GLN A 54 8.93 4.91 -2.16
N ILE A 55 8.21 4.05 -2.87
CA ILE A 55 8.43 2.59 -2.90
C ILE A 55 8.83 2.07 -4.28
N ARG A 56 8.96 2.95 -5.28
CA ARG A 56 9.25 2.58 -6.67
C ARG A 56 10.69 2.07 -6.87
N ASP A 57 11.59 2.38 -5.96
CA ASP A 57 12.98 1.92 -5.97
C ASP A 57 13.13 0.42 -5.66
N LYS A 58 12.06 -0.23 -5.16
CA LYS A 58 12.07 -1.65 -4.81
C LYS A 58 12.03 -2.54 -6.06
N THR A 59 12.86 -3.57 -6.04
CA THR A 59 13.12 -4.43 -7.21
C THR A 59 12.18 -5.63 -7.29
N THR A 60 11.59 -6.01 -6.15
CA THR A 60 10.66 -7.13 -6.05
C THR A 60 9.34 -6.69 -5.45
N GLY A 61 8.26 -7.42 -5.77
CA GLY A 61 6.94 -7.20 -5.20
C GLY A 61 6.91 -7.41 -3.68
N THR A 62 7.69 -8.36 -3.16
CA THR A 62 7.84 -8.58 -1.72
C THR A 62 8.48 -7.36 -1.03
N GLU A 63 9.58 -6.82 -1.57
CA GLU A 63 10.22 -5.60 -1.04
C GLU A 63 9.28 -4.38 -1.13
N MET A 64 8.59 -4.22 -2.25
CA MET A 64 7.64 -3.12 -2.48
C MET A 64 6.48 -3.19 -1.49
N TRP A 65 5.96 -4.39 -1.22
CA TRP A 65 4.93 -4.62 -0.22
C TRP A 65 5.45 -4.38 1.21
N GLY A 66 6.64 -4.86 1.54
CA GLY A 66 7.29 -4.64 2.83
C GLY A 66 7.48 -3.15 3.12
N ALA A 67 8.03 -2.40 2.17
CA ALA A 67 8.19 -0.95 2.29
C ALA A 67 6.85 -0.22 2.44
N LEU A 68 5.80 -0.68 1.76
CA LEU A 68 4.45 -0.15 1.96
C LEU A 68 3.92 -0.44 3.37
N CYS A 69 4.09 -1.67 3.87
CA CYS A 69 3.74 -2.02 5.24
C CYS A 69 4.51 -1.14 6.23
N GLU A 70 5.81 -0.92 6.04
CA GLU A 70 6.59 0.01 6.88
C GLU A 70 6.03 1.43 6.82
N LEU A 71 5.75 1.98 5.63
CA LEU A 71 5.18 3.33 5.51
C LEU A 71 3.85 3.52 6.24
N TYR A 72 2.99 2.49 6.27
CA TYR A 72 1.64 2.58 6.83
C TYR A 72 1.51 2.03 8.25
N GLU A 73 2.30 1.02 8.62
CA GLU A 73 2.22 0.28 9.88
C GLU A 73 3.35 0.65 10.85
N ASP A 74 4.45 1.26 10.37
CA ASP A 74 5.53 1.65 11.27
C ASP A 74 5.11 2.85 12.14
N LYS A 75 4.61 2.51 13.33
CA LYS A 75 4.30 3.43 14.42
C LYS A 75 5.52 4.21 14.91
N ALA A 76 6.74 3.83 14.53
CA ALA A 76 7.97 4.52 14.93
C ALA A 76 8.23 5.80 14.12
N ASN A 77 7.70 5.93 12.89
CA ASN A 77 7.91 7.11 12.06
C ASN A 77 6.95 8.24 12.45
N LYS A 78 7.17 8.79 13.66
CA LYS A 78 6.40 9.89 14.26
C LYS A 78 6.20 11.06 13.29
N THR A 79 7.16 11.30 12.40
CA THR A 79 7.13 12.34 11.38
C THR A 79 6.03 12.08 10.33
N VAL A 80 5.91 10.84 9.84
CA VAL A 80 4.88 10.46 8.86
C VAL A 80 3.50 10.51 9.50
N MET A 81 3.35 10.02 10.73
CA MET A 81 2.10 10.13 11.47
C MET A 81 1.74 11.60 11.76
N ALA A 82 2.70 12.44 12.15
CA ALA A 82 2.48 13.86 12.36
C ALA A 82 2.06 14.57 11.06
N HIS A 83 2.69 14.25 9.93
CA HIS A 83 2.29 14.77 8.62
C HIS A 83 0.88 14.32 8.24
N ARG A 84 0.52 13.05 8.47
CA ARG A 84 -0.81 12.51 8.17
C ARG A 84 -1.89 13.16 9.06
N VAL A 85 -1.62 13.31 10.35
CA VAL A 85 -2.50 14.05 11.28
C VAL A 85 -2.66 15.50 10.85
N ARG A 86 -1.58 16.15 10.38
CA ARG A 86 -1.62 17.51 9.89
C ARG A 86 -2.41 17.64 8.58
N SER A 87 -2.25 16.70 7.65
CA SER A 87 -3.01 16.66 6.41
C SER A 87 -4.50 16.49 6.70
N LEU A 88 -4.87 15.47 7.50
CA LEU A 88 -6.25 15.24 7.90
C LEU A 88 -6.86 16.45 8.61
N ARG A 89 -6.08 17.11 9.49
CA ARG A 89 -6.49 18.36 10.11
C ARG A 89 -6.75 19.44 9.06
N ASN A 90 -5.81 19.69 8.15
CA ASN A 90 -5.98 20.69 7.11
C ASN A 90 -7.20 20.41 6.22
N ASP A 91 -7.41 19.15 5.84
CA ASP A 91 -8.56 18.72 5.05
C ASP A 91 -9.86 19.03 5.79
N LEU A 92 -9.93 18.69 7.08
CA LEU A 92 -11.09 18.95 7.93
C LEU A 92 -11.35 20.45 8.16
N TRP A 93 -10.30 21.26 8.26
CA TRP A 93 -10.42 22.73 8.33
C TRP A 93 -10.82 23.36 7.00
N SER A 94 -10.46 22.72 5.88
CA SER A 94 -10.82 23.17 4.53
C SER A 94 -12.26 22.81 4.16
N THR A 95 -12.82 21.74 4.73
CA THR A 95 -14.22 21.37 4.61
C THR A 95 -15.08 22.24 5.52
N LYS A 96 -15.27 23.51 5.13
CA LYS A 96 -16.28 24.36 5.77
C LYS A 96 -17.66 24.07 5.19
N LEU A 97 -18.67 24.07 6.04
CA LEU A 97 -20.06 24.10 5.60
C LEU A 97 -20.34 25.44 4.93
N SER A 98 -20.78 25.42 3.68
CA SER A 98 -21.22 26.64 2.99
C SER A 98 -22.42 27.27 3.72
N PRO A 99 -22.57 28.61 3.73
CA PRO A 99 -23.74 29.26 4.32
C PRO A 99 -25.04 28.71 3.72
N GLY A 100 -25.97 28.25 4.57
CA GLY A 100 -27.22 27.59 4.13
C GLY A 100 -27.06 26.13 3.67
N GLY A 101 -25.88 25.52 3.85
CA GLY A 101 -25.62 24.12 3.51
C GLY A 101 -26.31 23.13 4.44
N ASP A 102 -26.72 21.99 3.88
CA ASP A 102 -27.29 20.87 4.63
C ASP A 102 -26.24 20.21 5.52
N VAL A 103 -26.42 20.34 6.83
CA VAL A 103 -25.52 19.82 7.87
C VAL A 103 -25.41 18.29 7.80
N ASN A 104 -26.51 17.57 7.55
CA ASN A 104 -26.49 16.10 7.50
C ASN A 104 -25.74 15.60 6.26
N LYS A 105 -25.90 16.26 5.11
CA LYS A 105 -25.11 15.96 3.90
C LYS A 105 -23.64 16.32 4.05
N HIS A 106 -23.33 17.34 4.84
CA HIS A 106 -21.95 17.75 5.09
C HIS A 106 -21.22 16.77 6.01
N LEU A 107 -21.89 16.33 7.09
CA LEU A 107 -21.33 15.39 8.05
C LEU A 107 -21.16 13.96 7.48
N THR A 108 -21.97 13.57 6.50
CA THR A 108 -21.85 12.27 5.81
C THR A 108 -20.79 12.25 4.71
N ARG A 109 -20.18 13.40 4.38
CA ARG A 109 -19.11 13.54 3.39
C ARG A 109 -17.70 13.51 4.02
N VAL A 110 -17.62 13.57 5.35
CA VAL A 110 -16.37 13.51 6.16
C VAL A 110 -16.04 12.07 6.51
#